data_AF-A0A4Q5QU86-F1
#
_entry.id   AF-A0A4Q5QU86-F1
#
_cell.length_a   1.000
_cell.length_b   1.000
_cell.length_c   1.000
_cell.angle_alpha   90.00
_cell.angle_beta   90.00
_cell.angle_gamma   90.00
#
_symmetry.space_group_name_H-M   'P 1'
#
loop_
_entity.id
_entity.type
_entity.pdbx_description
1 polymer ?
#
loop_
_entity_poly.entity_id
_entity_poly.type
_entity_poly.pdbx_seq_one_letter_code
_entity_poly.pdbx_strand_id
1 'polypeptide(L)'
;MSNPTKIWDGDQVRNWLTRRVAAAKLDQAAADRRGYEARDDYDKAAAEEWVCSRLQGAADVNDQPAFAKRIKDLIGQDDYPVTGIYDDVRFERHVRSYLRKLAKMAKTNEGFENALRYQ
;
A
#
# COMPACT_ATOMS: atom_id res chain seq x y z
N MET A 1 7.33 25.30 -17.66
CA MET A 1 7.17 24.26 -18.69
C MET A 1 6.28 23.20 -18.10
N SER A 2 5.07 23.01 -18.63
CA SER A 2 4.15 21.98 -18.16
C SER A 2 4.69 20.63 -18.65
N ASN A 3 5.16 19.78 -17.74
CA ASN A 3 5.51 18.40 -18.09
C ASN A 3 4.30 17.76 -18.79
N PRO A 4 4.51 17.02 -19.89
CA PRO A 4 3.41 16.27 -20.50
C PRO A 4 2.78 15.40 -19.43
N THR A 5 1.47 15.53 -19.23
CA THR A 5 0.72 14.79 -18.22
C THR A 5 0.91 13.31 -18.50
N LYS A 6 1.68 12.62 -17.65
CA LYS A 6 1.91 11.18 -17.75
C LYS A 6 0.55 10.49 -17.82
N ILE A 7 0.34 9.68 -18.85
CA ILE A 7 -0.89 8.89 -19.02
C ILE A 7 -0.92 7.83 -17.90
N TRP A 8 -2.09 7.59 -17.33
CA TRP A 8 -2.27 6.55 -16.33
C TRP A 8 -2.04 5.17 -16.94
N ASP A 9 -1.16 4.38 -16.33
CA ASP A 9 -0.82 3.02 -16.75
C ASP A 9 -1.23 2.05 -15.64
N GLY A 10 -2.41 1.45 -15.78
CA GLY A 10 -2.96 0.52 -14.80
C GLY A 10 -2.11 -0.74 -14.59
N ASP A 11 -1.40 -1.20 -15.63
CA ASP A 11 -0.53 -2.37 -15.54
C ASP A 11 0.74 -2.05 -14.76
N GLN A 12 1.32 -0.86 -14.95
CA GLN A 12 2.41 -0.36 -14.11
C GLN A 12 1.99 -0.31 -12.64
N VAL A 13 0.83 0.27 -12.33
CA VAL A 13 0.33 0.37 -10.95
C VAL A 13 0.08 -1.00 -10.35
N ARG A 14 -0.55 -1.92 -11.09
CA ARG A 14 -0.78 -3.30 -10.65
C ARG A 14 0.53 -4.02 -10.35
N ASN A 15 1.50 -3.95 -11.25
CA ASN A 15 2.82 -4.55 -11.07
C ASN A 15 3.54 -3.97 -9.85
N TRP A 16 3.44 -2.65 -9.63
CA TRP A 16 4.00 -2.00 -8.45
C TRP A 16 3.35 -2.54 -7.17
N LEU A 17 2.01 -2.60 -7.11
CA LEU A 17 1.27 -3.11 -5.95
C LEU A 17 1.63 -4.57 -5.65
N THR A 18 1.70 -5.44 -6.66
CA THR A 18 2.09 -6.83 -6.50
C THR A 18 3.51 -6.98 -5.95
N ARG A 19 4.46 -6.16 -6.42
CA ARG A 19 5.82 -6.14 -5.86
C ARG A 19 5.84 -5.68 -4.41
N ARG A 20 5.04 -4.67 -4.04
CA ARG A 20 4.93 -4.22 -2.65
C ARG A 20 4.32 -5.28 -1.74
N VAL A 21 3.32 -6.03 -2.19
CA VAL A 21 2.78 -7.18 -1.45
C VAL A 21 3.88 -8.22 -1.16
N ALA A 22 4.67 -8.59 -2.17
CA ALA A 22 5.75 -9.56 -2.00
C ALA A 22 6.83 -9.05 -1.02
N ALA A 23 7.24 -7.79 -1.14
CA ALA A 23 8.22 -7.18 -0.24
C ALA A 23 7.69 -7.09 1.20
N ALA A 24 6.44 -6.65 1.39
CA ALA A 24 5.82 -6.55 2.71
C ALA A 24 5.76 -7.91 3.43
N LYS A 25 5.52 -9.02 2.71
CA LYS A 25 5.58 -10.36 3.28
C LYS A 25 6.99 -10.77 3.72
N LEU A 26 8.01 -10.38 2.96
CA LEU A 26 9.41 -10.62 3.34
C LEU A 26 9.80 -9.80 4.58
N ASP A 27 9.34 -8.56 4.66
CA ASP A 27 9.57 -7.67 5.80
C ASP A 27 8.88 -8.20 7.06
N GLN A 28 7.64 -8.70 6.96
CA GLN A 28 6.96 -9.40 8.06
C GLN A 28 7.77 -10.60 8.54
N ALA A 29 8.21 -11.49 7.63
CA ALA A 29 9.02 -12.65 8.01
C ALA A 29 10.38 -12.26 8.62
N ALA A 30 10.97 -11.14 8.19
CA ALA A 30 12.21 -10.63 8.76
C ALA A 30 12.00 -10.06 10.16
N ALA A 31 10.91 -9.33 10.40
CA ALA A 31 10.53 -8.81 11.70
C ALA A 31 10.19 -9.93 12.68
N ASP A 32 9.43 -10.93 12.25
CA ASP A 32 9.06 -12.09 13.08
C ASP A 32 10.30 -12.84 13.58
N ARG A 33 11.31 -13.04 12.72
CA ARG A 33 12.61 -13.62 13.11
C ARG A 33 13.39 -12.81 14.16
N ARG A 34 13.18 -11.49 14.23
CA ARG A 34 13.81 -10.61 15.23
C ARG A 34 13.03 -10.60 16.55
N GLY A 35 11.77 -11.03 16.54
CA GLY A 35 10.94 -11.18 17.74
C GLY A 35 10.39 -9.86 18.26
N TYR A 36 10.24 -9.77 19.59
CA TYR A 36 9.45 -8.74 20.27
C TYR A 36 9.81 -7.29 19.88
N GLU A 37 11.08 -6.99 19.72
CA GLU A 37 11.57 -5.64 19.41
C GLU A 37 11.13 -5.16 18.02
N ALA A 38 10.83 -6.08 17.09
CA ALA A 38 10.45 -5.76 15.72
C ALA A 38 8.93 -5.83 15.46
N ARG A 39 8.09 -5.90 16.50
CA ARG A 39 6.63 -5.98 16.34
C ARG A 39 6.02 -4.78 15.61
N ASP A 40 6.55 -3.57 15.82
CA ASP A 40 6.09 -2.39 15.04
C ASP A 40 6.46 -2.53 13.56
N ASP A 41 7.66 -3.01 13.26
CA ASP A 41 8.09 -3.26 11.87
C ASP A 41 7.18 -4.31 11.21
N TYR A 42 6.81 -5.35 11.96
CA TYR A 42 5.85 -6.35 11.50
C TYR A 42 4.48 -5.73 11.21
N ASP A 43 3.88 -5.00 12.16
CA ASP A 43 2.55 -4.41 11.97
C ASP A 43 2.53 -3.39 10.81
N LYS A 44 3.63 -2.66 10.64
CA LYS A 44 3.82 -1.74 9.51
C LYS A 44 3.88 -2.50 8.18
N ALA A 45 4.63 -3.58 8.11
CA ALA A 45 4.72 -4.41 6.90
C ALA A 45 3.38 -5.11 6.61
N ALA A 46 2.69 -5.62 7.63
CA ALA A 46 1.34 -6.18 7.51
C ALA A 46 0.34 -5.14 6.98
N ALA A 47 0.40 -3.90 7.47
CA ALA A 47 -0.45 -2.82 6.98
C ALA A 47 -0.20 -2.51 5.49
N GLU A 48 1.07 -2.53 5.05
CA GLU A 48 1.40 -2.34 3.65
C GLU A 48 0.89 -3.48 2.76
N GLU A 49 1.05 -4.73 3.21
CA GLU A 49 0.50 -5.89 2.52
C GLU A 49 -1.02 -5.76 2.37
N TRP A 50 -1.71 -5.44 3.46
CA TRP A 50 -3.17 -5.31 3.48
C TRP A 50 -3.63 -4.27 2.46
N VAL A 51 -3.03 -3.07 2.49
CA VAL A 51 -3.38 -1.97 1.58
C VAL A 51 -3.12 -2.35 0.13
N CYS A 52 -1.92 -2.86 -0.18
CA CYS A 52 -1.55 -3.18 -1.55
C CYS A 52 -2.37 -4.35 -2.11
N SER A 53 -2.66 -5.35 -1.28
CA SER A 53 -3.49 -6.51 -1.66
C SER A 53 -4.93 -6.10 -1.97
N ARG A 54 -5.49 -5.15 -1.22
CA ARG A 54 -6.87 -4.69 -1.43
C ARG A 54 -7.02 -3.83 -2.69
N LEU A 55 -5.95 -3.15 -3.10
CA LEU A 55 -5.92 -2.30 -4.28
C LEU A 55 -5.52 -3.05 -5.55
N GLN A 56 -4.61 -4.04 -5.49
CA GLN A 56 -4.16 -4.77 -6.68
C GLN A 56 -5.25 -5.60 -7.36
N GLY A 57 -6.24 -6.07 -6.59
CA GLY A 57 -7.34 -6.89 -7.09
C GLY A 57 -8.53 -6.09 -7.64
N ALA A 58 -8.52 -4.77 -7.49
CA ALA A 58 -9.63 -3.93 -7.93
C ALA A 58 -9.59 -3.68 -9.45
N ALA A 59 -10.73 -3.74 -10.12
CA ALA A 59 -10.87 -3.28 -11.50
C ALA A 59 -10.52 -1.79 -11.64
N ASP A 60 -10.74 -1.03 -10.56
CA ASP A 60 -10.48 0.39 -10.43
C ASP A 60 -9.03 0.79 -10.76
N VAL A 61 -8.04 -0.13 -10.66
CA VAL A 61 -6.63 0.20 -10.94
C VAL A 61 -6.38 0.62 -12.39
N ASN A 62 -7.27 0.28 -13.32
CA ASN A 62 -7.14 0.65 -14.73
C ASN A 62 -7.59 2.10 -15.02
N ASP A 63 -8.23 2.77 -14.05
CA ASP A 63 -8.75 4.12 -14.18
C ASP A 63 -8.33 4.99 -12.99
N GLN A 64 -7.56 6.05 -13.23
CA GLN A 64 -6.99 6.89 -12.15
C GLN A 64 -8.06 7.48 -11.22
N PRO A 65 -9.18 8.07 -11.71
CA PRO A 65 -10.26 8.54 -10.85
C PRO A 65 -10.92 7.42 -10.01
N ALA A 66 -11.21 6.26 -10.61
CA ALA A 66 -11.77 5.12 -9.88
C ALA A 66 -10.81 4.62 -8.80
N PHE A 67 -9.52 4.50 -9.11
CA PHE A 67 -8.48 4.12 -8.15
C PHE A 67 -8.39 5.10 -6.99
N ALA A 68 -8.38 6.41 -7.27
CA ALA A 68 -8.37 7.45 -6.25
C ALA A 68 -9.62 7.42 -5.37
N LYS A 69 -10.80 7.18 -5.96
CA LYS A 69 -12.06 6.99 -5.22
C LYS A 69 -11.97 5.77 -4.30
N ARG A 70 -11.48 4.65 -4.80
CA ARG A 70 -11.30 3.42 -4.02
C ARG A 70 -10.41 3.64 -2.80
N ILE A 71 -9.30 4.36 -2.95
CA ILE A 71 -8.43 4.72 -1.83
C ILE A 71 -9.18 5.58 -0.80
N LYS A 72 -9.97 6.57 -1.26
CA LYS A 72 -10.77 7.41 -0.37
C LYS A 72 -11.81 6.59 0.41
N ASP A 73 -12.47 5.65 -0.26
CA ASP A 73 -13.45 4.76 0.38
C ASP A 73 -12.78 3.90 1.46
N LEU A 74 -11.57 3.37 1.21
CA LEU A 74 -10.78 2.64 2.21
C LEU A 74 -10.34 3.53 3.38
N ILE A 75 -9.98 4.79 3.14
CA ILE A 75 -9.62 5.73 4.23
C ILE A 75 -10.82 5.99 5.15
N GLY A 76 -12.04 6.01 4.58
CA GLY A 76 -13.28 6.23 5.32
C GLY A 76 -13.85 5.00 6.03
N GLN A 77 -13.19 3.85 5.95
CA GLN A 77 -13.63 2.67 6.69
C GLN A 77 -13.36 2.83 8.19
N ASP A 78 -14.31 2.34 8.99
CA ASP A 78 -14.22 2.39 10.46
C ASP A 78 -13.14 1.43 10.99
N ASP A 79 -13.01 0.25 10.38
CA ASP A 79 -12.10 -0.82 10.78
C ASP A 79 -11.44 -1.49 9.56
N TYR A 80 -10.29 -2.12 9.78
CA TYR A 80 -9.47 -2.85 8.82
C TYR A 80 -9.26 -4.30 9.26
N PRO A 81 -10.22 -5.20 9.01
CA PRO A 81 -10.14 -6.59 9.46
C PRO A 81 -8.86 -7.28 8.96
N VAL A 82 -8.08 -7.80 9.90
CA VAL A 82 -6.84 -8.53 9.67
C VAL A 82 -6.58 -9.52 10.81
N THR A 83 -5.75 -10.52 10.57
CA THR A 83 -5.33 -11.50 11.57
C THR A 83 -3.82 -11.55 11.65
N GLY A 84 -3.27 -11.93 12.80
CA GLY A 84 -1.84 -12.17 12.95
C GLY A 84 -0.99 -10.90 13.06
N ILE A 85 -1.59 -9.80 13.50
CA ILE A 85 -0.90 -8.56 13.89
C ILE A 85 -0.71 -8.51 15.42
N TYR A 86 0.15 -7.61 15.90
CA TYR A 86 0.46 -7.48 17.32
C TYR A 86 -0.32 -6.37 18.04
N ASP A 87 -0.70 -5.30 17.35
CA ASP A 87 -1.38 -4.13 17.91
C ASP A 87 -2.33 -3.50 16.88
N ASP A 88 -3.64 -3.63 17.11
CA ASP A 88 -4.69 -3.18 16.18
C ASP A 88 -4.61 -1.67 15.92
N VAL A 89 -4.49 -0.86 16.98
CA VAL A 89 -4.45 0.62 16.87
C VAL A 89 -3.24 1.07 16.06
N ARG A 90 -2.10 0.43 16.28
CA ARG A 90 -0.86 0.69 15.53
C ARG A 90 -0.98 0.28 14.08
N PHE A 91 -1.51 -0.91 13.81
CA PHE A 91 -1.77 -1.41 12.47
C PHE A 91 -2.70 -0.46 11.70
N GLU A 92 -3.85 -0.07 12.27
CA GLU A 92 -4.80 0.84 11.62
C GLU A 92 -4.15 2.19 11.27
N ARG A 93 -3.33 2.73 12.18
CA ARG A 93 -2.58 3.97 11.93
C ARG A 93 -1.65 3.82 10.73
N HIS A 94 -0.94 2.69 10.63
CA HIS A 94 -0.09 2.40 9.48
C HIS A 94 -0.90 2.24 8.19
N VAL A 95 -2.05 1.52 8.22
CA VAL A 95 -2.97 1.39 7.07
C VAL A 95 -3.40 2.76 6.54
N ARG A 96 -3.90 3.64 7.43
CA ARG A 96 -4.33 4.98 7.05
C ARG A 96 -3.17 5.82 6.50
N SER A 97 -1.96 5.64 7.04
CA SER A 97 -0.74 6.30 6.53
C SER A 97 -0.42 5.85 5.10
N TYR A 98 -0.41 4.54 4.84
CA TYR A 98 -0.17 3.98 3.51
C TYR A 98 -1.23 4.39 2.50
N LEU A 99 -2.51 4.36 2.88
CA LEU A 99 -3.60 4.82 2.00
C LEU A 99 -3.46 6.29 1.63
N ARG A 100 -3.12 7.18 2.58
CA ARG A 100 -2.87 8.61 2.28
C ARG A 100 -1.66 8.80 1.36
N LYS A 101 -0.59 8.01 1.53
CA LYS A 101 0.57 8.01 0.63
C LYS A 101 0.16 7.61 -0.79
N LEU A 102 -0.61 6.54 -0.94
CA LEU A 102 -1.11 6.10 -2.25
C LEU A 102 -2.09 7.10 -2.87
N ALA A 103 -2.94 7.76 -2.07
CA ALA A 103 -3.80 8.83 -2.57
C ALA A 103 -2.98 9.98 -3.17
N LYS A 104 -1.84 10.34 -2.54
CA LYS A 104 -0.91 11.34 -3.08
C LYS A 104 -0.26 10.86 -4.37
N MET A 105 0.25 9.62 -4.42
CA MET A 105 0.86 9.03 -5.62
C MET A 105 -0.15 8.95 -6.79
N ALA A 106 -1.38 8.52 -6.51
CA ALA A 106 -2.46 8.48 -7.48
C ALA A 106 -2.81 9.88 -7.99
N LYS A 107 -2.84 10.90 -7.10
CA LYS A 107 -3.11 12.28 -7.51
C LYS A 107 -2.03 12.85 -8.42
N THR A 108 -0.75 12.56 -8.16
CA THR A 108 0.36 13.07 -8.97
C THR A 108 0.70 12.18 -10.17
N ASN A 109 0.18 10.95 -10.22
CA ASN A 109 0.60 9.89 -11.15
C ASN A 109 2.12 9.60 -11.10
N GLU A 110 2.72 9.73 -9.92
CA GLU A 110 4.16 9.57 -9.70
C GLU A 110 4.45 8.54 -8.60
N GLY A 111 5.60 7.89 -8.68
CA GLY A 111 6.10 6.93 -7.71
C GLY A 111 5.79 5.47 -8.03
N PHE A 112 4.84 5.18 -8.92
CA PHE A 112 4.56 3.80 -9.36
C PHE A 112 5.65 3.24 -10.29
N GLU A 113 6.47 4.09 -10.89
CA GLU A 113 7.68 3.69 -11.61
C GLU A 113 8.80 3.21 -10.66
N ASN A 114 8.76 3.62 -9.40
CA ASN A 114 9.82 3.32 -8.42
C ASN A 114 9.55 1.97 -7.75
N ALA A 115 10.01 0.90 -8.39
CA ALA A 115 9.97 -0.46 -7.85
C ALA A 115 11.25 -0.88 -7.09
N LEU A 116 12.25 0.02 -6.97
CA LEU A 116 13.64 -0.33 -6.61
C LEU A 116 14.05 -0.07 -5.16
N ARG A 117 13.28 0.67 -4.35
CA ARG A 117 13.63 0.78 -2.92
C ARG A 117 13.08 -0.45 -2.24
N TYR A 118 13.94 -1.42 -1.92
CA TYR A 118 13.92 -2.42 -0.84
C TYR A 118 14.80 -3.59 -1.30
N GLN A 119 16.08 -3.26 -1.56
CA GLN A 119 17.22 -4.15 -1.37
C GLN A 119 17.99 -3.61 -0.18
#